data_AF-A0AAV4G580-F1
#
_entry.id   AF-A0AAV4G580-F1
#
_cell.length_a   1.000
_cell.length_b   1.000
_cell.length_c   1.000
_cell.angle_alpha   90.00
_cell.angle_beta   90.00
_cell.angle_gamma   90.00
#
_symmetry.space_group_name_H-M   'P 1'
#
loop_
_entity.id
_entity.type
_entity.pdbx_description
1 polymer ?
#
loop_
_entity_poly.entity_id
_entity_poly.type
_entity_poly.pdbx_seq_one_letter_code
_entity_poly.pdbx_strand_id
1 'polypeptide(L)'
;MAAHLETWSKEEIRAVIRFLNAKSLNPTEIHKELQSVYGEHVISYTQVYHWCNLFEAGHSDLTDREGRGRSITATSEDNVKRVDELIRQDRRLKLHEIASSLEISETSAHRIVFDELGYRKVSAKWVPKQLTDNPKEQRLDICRELLRRSKSSCRVYGILPTPAETF
;
A
#
# COMPACT_ATOMS: atom_id res chain seq x y z
N MET A 1 -16.54 -38.89 28.95
CA MET A 1 -16.27 -37.52 29.39
C MET A 1 -15.46 -36.85 28.30
N ALA A 2 -15.96 -35.78 27.70
CA ALA A 2 -15.22 -35.03 26.69
C ALA A 2 -14.06 -34.29 27.37
N ALA A 3 -12.88 -34.32 26.76
CA ALA A 3 -11.73 -33.57 27.23
C ALA A 3 -11.99 -32.06 27.01
N HIS A 4 -11.76 -31.25 28.04
CA HIS A 4 -11.91 -29.80 27.96
C HIS A 4 -10.68 -29.20 27.26
N LEU A 5 -10.86 -28.65 26.06
CA LEU A 5 -9.78 -27.98 25.33
C LEU A 5 -9.66 -26.54 25.83
N GLU A 6 -8.55 -26.21 26.52
CA GLU A 6 -8.32 -24.89 27.12
C GLU A 6 -7.89 -23.80 26.11
N THR A 7 -7.48 -24.19 24.90
CA THR A 7 -7.05 -23.27 23.84
C THR A 7 -7.66 -23.68 22.50
N TRP A 8 -8.32 -22.74 21.83
CA TRP A 8 -8.93 -22.94 20.51
C TRP A 8 -8.76 -21.69 19.64
N SER A 9 -8.69 -21.87 18.32
CA SER A 9 -8.74 -20.77 17.35
C SER A 9 -10.14 -20.61 16.75
N LYS A 10 -10.43 -19.42 16.22
CA LYS A 10 -11.72 -19.12 15.55
C LYS A 10 -11.93 -20.02 14.33
N GLU A 11 -10.86 -20.28 13.58
CA GLU A 11 -10.87 -21.12 12.38
C GLU A 11 -11.18 -22.58 12.74
N GLU A 12 -10.67 -23.08 13.87
CA GLU A 12 -10.93 -24.43 14.36
C GLU A 12 -12.41 -24.61 14.70
N ILE A 13 -13.01 -23.66 15.44
CA ILE A 13 -14.44 -23.71 15.75
C ILE A 13 -15.28 -23.66 14.48
N ARG A 14 -14.93 -22.79 13.52
CA ARG A 14 -15.65 -22.69 12.24
C ARG A 14 -15.55 -24.00 11.44
N ALA A 15 -14.39 -24.68 11.48
CA ALA A 15 -14.23 -26.00 10.87
C ALA A 15 -15.12 -27.06 11.52
N VAL A 16 -15.22 -27.06 12.86
CA VAL A 16 -16.10 -27.97 13.61
C VAL A 16 -17.57 -27.68 13.31
N ILE A 17 -17.97 -26.41 13.26
CA ILE A 17 -19.33 -26.02 12.86
C ILE A 17 -19.63 -26.53 11.45
N ARG A 18 -18.71 -26.35 10.50
CA ARG A 18 -18.87 -26.86 9.13
C ARG A 18 -19.05 -28.38 9.10
N PHE A 19 -18.25 -29.11 9.87
CA PHE A 19 -18.32 -30.57 9.97
C PHE A 19 -19.64 -31.04 10.57
N LEU A 20 -20.10 -30.42 11.66
CA LEU A 20 -21.35 -30.78 12.32
C LEU A 20 -22.59 -30.36 11.49
N ASN A 21 -22.51 -29.23 10.78
CA ASN A 21 -23.54 -28.81 9.82
C ASN A 21 -23.66 -29.78 8.65
N ALA A 22 -22.52 -30.30 8.15
CA ALA A 22 -22.51 -31.34 7.11
C ALA A 22 -23.09 -32.69 7.57
N LYS A 23 -23.10 -32.95 8.89
CA LYS A 23 -23.81 -34.08 9.51
C LYS A 23 -25.31 -33.82 9.72
N SER A 24 -25.82 -32.65 9.28
CA SER A 24 -27.23 -32.24 9.41
C SER A 24 -27.70 -32.08 10.85
N LEU A 25 -26.80 -31.70 11.78
CA LEU A 25 -27.19 -31.32 13.13
C LEU A 25 -27.83 -29.93 13.14
N ASN A 26 -28.79 -29.73 14.03
CA ASN A 26 -29.41 -28.41 14.20
C ASN A 26 -28.43 -27.44 14.87
N PRO A 27 -28.47 -26.13 14.56
CA PRO A 27 -27.58 -25.12 15.17
C PRO A 27 -27.60 -25.13 16.70
N THR A 28 -28.73 -25.46 17.31
CA THR A 28 -28.89 -25.62 18.77
C THR A 28 -28.09 -26.79 19.33
N GLU A 29 -28.03 -27.91 18.60
CA GLU A 29 -27.26 -29.09 19.00
C GLU A 29 -25.77 -28.84 18.81
N ILE A 30 -25.39 -28.19 17.70
CA ILE A 30 -24.02 -27.75 17.42
C ILE A 30 -23.51 -26.85 18.55
N HIS A 31 -24.32 -25.88 19.01
CA HIS A 31 -23.94 -24.98 20.09
C HIS A 31 -23.69 -25.73 21.42
N LYS A 32 -24.52 -26.71 21.76
CA LYS A 32 -24.36 -27.52 22.98
C LYS A 32 -23.11 -28.41 22.92
N GLU A 33 -22.85 -29.05 21.78
CA GLU A 33 -21.65 -29.87 21.57
C GLU A 33 -20.38 -29.02 21.67
N LEU A 34 -20.37 -27.83 21.07
CA LEU A 34 -19.25 -26.89 21.19
C LEU A 34 -19.01 -26.48 22.64
N GLN A 35 -20.08 -26.19 23.40
CA GLN A 35 -19.96 -25.84 24.82
C GLN A 35 -19.45 -27.02 25.66
N SER A 36 -19.84 -28.25 25.33
CA SER A 36 -19.39 -29.45 26.05
C SER A 36 -17.90 -29.76 25.87
N VAL A 37 -17.30 -29.36 24.75
CA VAL A 37 -15.90 -29.70 24.40
C VAL A 37 -14.95 -28.54 24.67
N TYR A 38 -15.36 -27.32 24.34
CA TYR A 38 -14.51 -26.13 24.36
C TYR A 38 -14.84 -25.17 25.53
N GLY A 39 -15.95 -25.39 26.25
CA GLY A 39 -16.38 -24.58 27.40
C GLY A 39 -17.55 -23.63 27.12
N GLU A 40 -18.11 -23.01 28.17
CA GLU A 40 -19.34 -22.23 28.09
C GLU A 40 -19.22 -20.93 27.25
N HIS A 41 -18.01 -20.36 27.14
CA HIS A 41 -17.73 -19.04 26.56
C HIS A 41 -17.09 -19.06 25.16
N VAL A 42 -17.28 -20.16 24.42
CA VAL A 42 -16.56 -20.41 23.17
C VAL A 42 -17.07 -19.55 22.02
N ILE A 43 -18.37 -19.62 21.77
CA ILE A 43 -19.02 -18.93 20.66
C ILE A 43 -20.49 -18.70 21.02
N SER A 44 -21.06 -17.56 20.61
CA SER A 44 -22.48 -17.31 20.86
C SER A 44 -23.35 -18.16 19.93
N TYR A 45 -24.57 -18.51 20.37
CA TYR A 45 -25.56 -19.16 19.52
C TYR A 45 -25.79 -18.42 18.19
N THR A 46 -25.84 -17.08 18.23
CA THR A 46 -26.03 -16.24 17.04
C THR A 46 -24.89 -16.38 16.02
N GLN A 47 -23.65 -16.54 16.48
CA GLN A 47 -22.50 -16.79 15.61
C GLN A 47 -22.55 -18.19 15.01
N VAL A 48 -22.93 -19.21 15.79
CA VAL A 48 -23.13 -20.59 15.27
C VAL A 48 -24.19 -20.58 14.16
N TYR A 49 -25.34 -19.94 14.41
CA TYR A 49 -26.42 -19.82 13.43
C TYR A 49 -25.97 -19.10 12.15
N HIS A 50 -25.22 -17.99 12.30
CA HIS A 50 -24.67 -17.26 11.16
C HIS A 50 -23.75 -18.13 10.29
N TRP A 51 -22.84 -18.89 10.91
CA TRP A 51 -21.94 -19.79 10.19
C TRP A 51 -22.66 -20.96 9.52
N CYS A 52 -23.67 -21.56 10.18
CA CYS A 52 -24.49 -22.61 9.56
C CYS A 52 -25.16 -22.11 8.27
N ASN A 53 -25.78 -20.93 8.30
CA ASN A 53 -26.39 -20.32 7.13
C ASN A 53 -25.37 -20.01 6.01
N LEU A 54 -24.16 -19.54 6.38
CA LEU A 54 -23.09 -19.30 5.40
C LEU A 54 -22.66 -20.59 4.72
N PHE A 55 -22.52 -21.69 5.48
CA PHE A 55 -22.15 -23.00 4.94
C PHE A 55 -23.26 -23.59 4.06
N GLU A 56 -24.53 -23.44 4.44
CA GLU A 56 -25.67 -23.81 3.60
C GLU A 56 -25.73 -23.00 2.29
N ALA A 57 -25.33 -21.72 2.34
CA ALA A 57 -25.19 -20.86 1.16
C ALA A 57 -23.95 -21.18 0.30
N GLY A 58 -23.17 -22.22 0.63
CA GLY A 58 -22.04 -22.71 -0.15
C GLY A 58 -20.71 -21.99 0.10
N HIS A 59 -20.60 -21.15 1.14
CA HIS A 59 -19.32 -20.56 1.53
C HIS A 59 -18.40 -21.62 2.13
N SER A 60 -17.14 -21.69 1.68
CA SER A 60 -16.17 -22.70 2.14
C SER A 60 -14.96 -22.11 2.89
N ASP A 61 -14.85 -20.78 2.93
CA ASP A 61 -13.78 -20.08 3.62
C ASP A 61 -14.02 -20.09 5.14
N LEU A 62 -12.97 -20.39 5.88
CA LEU A 62 -12.97 -20.46 7.35
C LEU A 62 -12.35 -19.20 7.97
N THR A 63 -11.63 -18.41 7.16
CA THR A 63 -11.06 -17.15 7.60
C THR A 63 -12.09 -16.04 7.52
N ASP A 64 -11.90 -15.01 8.35
CA ASP A 64 -12.66 -13.78 8.14
C ASP A 64 -12.23 -13.22 6.78
N ARG A 65 -13.21 -12.93 5.91
CA ARG A 65 -12.89 -12.19 4.67
C ARG A 65 -12.15 -10.94 5.09
N GLU A 66 -11.08 -10.63 4.37
CA GLU A 66 -10.42 -9.34 4.52
C GLU A 66 -11.51 -8.28 4.53
N GLY A 67 -11.68 -7.66 5.70
CA GLY A 67 -12.71 -6.65 5.83
C GLY A 67 -12.47 -5.67 4.70
N ARG A 68 -13.52 -5.32 3.95
CA ARG A 68 -13.49 -4.05 3.24
C ARG A 68 -13.23 -3.04 4.34
N GLY A 69 -11.97 -2.65 4.52
CA GLY A 69 -11.60 -1.64 5.49
C GLY A 69 -12.45 -0.42 5.23
N ARG A 70 -12.44 0.55 6.16
CA ARG A 70 -13.17 1.80 5.95
C ARG A 70 -12.80 2.35 4.57
N SER A 71 -13.74 2.36 3.63
CA SER A 71 -13.53 2.94 2.31
C SER A 71 -13.35 4.42 2.55
N ILE A 72 -12.10 4.87 2.62
CA ILE A 72 -11.78 6.28 2.73
C ILE A 72 -12.11 6.85 1.36
N THR A 73 -13.32 7.41 1.22
CA THR A 73 -13.82 8.07 0.02
C THR A 73 -12.80 9.06 -0.57
N ALA A 74 -11.91 9.59 0.27
CA ALA A 74 -10.84 10.48 -0.14
C ALA A 74 -9.74 9.84 -1.00
N THR A 75 -9.50 8.52 -0.94
CA THR A 75 -8.55 7.80 -1.83
C THR A 75 -9.31 7.03 -2.90
N SER A 76 -10.35 7.67 -3.45
CA SER A 76 -10.92 7.22 -4.72
C SER A 76 -9.89 7.39 -5.84
N GLU A 77 -9.96 6.53 -6.85
CA GLU A 77 -9.07 6.58 -8.02
C GLU A 77 -9.13 7.94 -8.74
N ASP A 78 -10.27 8.63 -8.70
CA ASP A 78 -10.44 9.99 -9.22
C ASP A 78 -9.54 11.00 -8.50
N ASN A 79 -9.55 10.97 -7.16
CA ASN A 79 -8.71 11.87 -6.35
C ASN A 79 -7.23 11.57 -6.56
N VAL A 80 -6.84 10.31 -6.72
CA VAL A 80 -5.45 9.94 -7.04
C VAL A 80 -5.00 10.58 -8.36
N LYS A 81 -5.83 10.50 -9.41
CA LYS A 81 -5.54 11.13 -10.71
C LYS A 81 -5.45 12.65 -10.61
N ARG A 82 -6.36 13.28 -9.86
CA ARG A 82 -6.37 14.73 -9.66
C ARG A 82 -5.15 15.23 -8.89
N VAL A 83 -4.71 14.49 -7.85
CA VAL A 83 -3.47 14.80 -7.13
C VAL A 83 -2.26 14.68 -8.06
N ASP A 84 -2.17 13.64 -8.88
CA ASP A 84 -1.06 13.47 -9.83
C ASP A 84 -0.97 14.63 -10.82
N GLU A 85 -2.11 15.06 -11.37
CA GLU A 85 -2.16 16.20 -12.30
C GLU A 85 -1.70 17.51 -11.63
N LEU A 86 -2.15 17.79 -10.41
CA LEU A 86 -1.73 18.97 -9.66
C LEU A 86 -0.20 19.00 -9.44
N ILE A 87 0.39 17.86 -9.05
CA ILE A 87 1.83 17.75 -8.82
C ILE A 87 2.63 17.91 -10.13
N ARG A 88 2.10 17.41 -11.25
CA ARG A 88 2.74 17.58 -12.56
C ARG A 88 2.75 19.03 -13.02
N GLN A 89 1.68 19.78 -12.73
CA GLN A 89 1.58 21.20 -13.04
C GLN A 89 2.52 22.04 -12.17
N ASP A 90 2.53 21.81 -10.85
CA ASP A 90 3.48 22.45 -9.95
C ASP A 90 4.04 21.47 -8.91
N ARG A 91 5.32 21.11 -9.09
CA ARG A 91 6.05 20.20 -8.21
C ARG A 91 6.42 20.83 -6.85
N ARG A 92 6.14 22.12 -6.65
CA ARG A 92 6.44 22.84 -5.40
C ARG A 92 5.25 22.96 -4.46
N LEU A 93 4.09 22.43 -4.85
CA LEU A 93 2.89 22.43 -4.03
C LEU A 93 3.12 21.76 -2.67
N LYS A 94 2.52 22.36 -1.65
CA LYS A 94 2.49 21.83 -0.28
C LYS A 94 1.28 20.91 -0.13
N LEU A 95 1.37 19.95 0.78
CA LEU A 95 0.28 19.01 1.08
C LEU A 95 -1.02 19.71 1.44
N HIS A 96 -0.97 20.80 2.22
CA HIS A 96 -2.16 21.56 2.58
C HIS A 96 -2.84 22.23 1.38
N GLU A 97 -2.10 22.65 0.36
CA GLU A 97 -2.63 23.26 -0.86
C GLU A 97 -3.34 22.19 -1.71
N ILE A 98 -2.75 21.00 -1.80
CA ILE A 98 -3.37 19.83 -2.45
C ILE A 98 -4.65 19.42 -1.70
N ALA A 99 -4.60 19.36 -0.37
CA ALA A 99 -5.75 19.00 0.45
C ALA A 99 -6.90 20.00 0.29
N SER A 100 -6.58 21.30 0.33
CA SER A 100 -7.55 22.38 0.16
C SER A 100 -8.17 22.39 -1.24
N SER A 101 -7.37 22.22 -2.29
CA SER A 101 -7.85 22.23 -3.69
C SER A 101 -8.78 21.07 -4.04
N LEU A 102 -8.65 19.93 -3.34
CA LEU A 102 -9.48 18.74 -3.56
C LEU A 102 -10.51 18.52 -2.44
N GLU A 103 -10.61 19.44 -1.48
CA GLU A 103 -11.50 19.34 -0.31
C GLU A 103 -11.35 18.01 0.45
N ILE A 104 -10.12 17.47 0.49
CA ILE A 104 -9.80 16.23 1.22
C ILE A 104 -9.03 16.55 2.50
N SER A 105 -9.02 15.61 3.44
CA SER A 105 -8.16 15.74 4.62
C SER A 105 -6.68 15.72 4.25
N GLU A 106 -5.85 16.46 5.00
CA GLU A 106 -4.40 16.49 4.78
C GLU A 106 -3.76 15.10 4.92
N THR A 107 -4.28 14.27 5.84
CA THR A 107 -3.87 12.86 5.98
C THR A 107 -4.16 12.03 4.73
N SER A 108 -5.32 12.25 4.10
CA SER A 108 -5.67 11.59 2.85
C SER A 108 -4.76 12.04 1.71
N ALA A 109 -4.50 13.34 1.60
CA ALA A 109 -3.57 13.89 0.62
C ALA A 109 -2.16 13.29 0.82
N HIS A 110 -1.67 13.23 2.06
CA HIS A 110 -0.40 12.60 2.39
C HIS A 110 -0.33 11.15 1.90
N ARG A 111 -1.33 10.32 2.25
CA ARG A 111 -1.37 8.93 1.81
C ARG A 111 -1.36 8.80 0.28
N ILE A 112 -2.15 9.62 -0.42
CA ILE A 112 -2.19 9.59 -1.89
C ILE A 112 -0.82 9.94 -2.48
N VAL A 113 -0.17 11.00 -1.98
CA VAL A 113 1.12 11.46 -2.51
C VAL A 113 2.24 10.45 -2.25
N PHE A 114 2.35 9.94 -1.02
CA PHE A 114 3.50 9.14 -0.61
C PHE A 114 3.29 7.62 -0.77
N ASP A 115 2.09 7.11 -0.49
CA ASP A 115 1.83 5.67 -0.46
C ASP A 115 1.29 5.19 -1.81
N GLU A 116 0.31 5.89 -2.39
CA GLU A 116 -0.32 5.48 -3.67
C GLU A 116 0.52 5.90 -4.88
N LEU A 117 0.94 7.17 -4.96
CA LEU A 117 1.71 7.71 -6.08
C LEU A 117 3.22 7.54 -5.91
N GLY A 118 3.70 7.26 -4.69
CA GLY A 118 5.12 7.02 -4.42
C GLY A 118 6.02 8.26 -4.57
N TYR A 119 5.46 9.48 -4.60
CA TYR A 119 6.26 10.69 -4.68
C TYR A 119 7.11 10.88 -3.44
N ARG A 120 8.27 11.52 -3.61
CA ARG A 120 9.17 11.89 -2.51
C ARG A 120 9.52 13.35 -2.60
N LYS A 121 9.60 14.01 -1.43
CA LYS A 121 10.06 15.39 -1.35
C LYS A 121 11.56 15.44 -1.65
N VAL A 122 11.94 16.20 -2.66
CA VAL A 122 13.35 16.48 -3.01
C VAL A 122 13.63 17.96 -2.80
N SER A 123 14.74 18.27 -2.15
CA SER A 123 15.18 19.65 -1.95
C SER A 123 15.69 20.25 -3.28
N ALA A 124 15.34 21.52 -3.53
CA ALA A 124 15.89 22.23 -4.67
C ALA A 124 17.42 22.36 -4.55
N LYS A 125 18.13 22.18 -5.68
CA LYS A 125 19.57 22.44 -5.74
C LYS A 125 19.81 23.93 -5.97
N TRP A 126 20.76 24.50 -5.23
CA TRP A 126 21.17 25.88 -5.45
C TRP A 126 21.87 26.01 -6.80
N VAL A 127 21.51 27.06 -7.55
CA VAL A 127 22.11 27.36 -8.86
C VAL A 127 22.79 28.73 -8.76
N PRO A 128 24.08 28.85 -9.08
CA PRO A 128 24.85 30.08 -8.83
C PRO A 128 24.34 31.33 -9.55
N LYS A 129 23.74 31.17 -10.73
CA LYS A 129 23.28 32.28 -11.54
C LYS A 129 22.12 31.85 -12.43
N GLN A 130 21.13 32.72 -12.55
CA GLN A 130 20.08 32.60 -13.55
C GLN A 130 20.63 33.07 -14.91
N LEU A 131 20.78 32.12 -15.84
CA LEU A 131 21.31 32.40 -17.17
C LEU A 131 20.19 32.84 -18.12
N THR A 132 20.47 33.86 -18.93
CA THR A 132 19.70 34.19 -20.13
C THR A 132 20.12 33.29 -21.31
N ASP A 133 19.42 33.36 -22.43
CA ASP A 133 19.59 32.37 -23.50
C ASP A 133 20.94 32.46 -24.21
N ASN A 134 21.43 33.67 -24.50
CA ASN A 134 22.74 33.85 -25.14
C ASN A 134 23.91 33.21 -24.34
N PRO A 135 24.06 33.43 -23.02
CA PRO A 135 25.03 32.68 -22.21
C PRO A 135 24.82 31.16 -22.15
N LYS A 136 23.58 30.65 -22.29
CA LYS A 136 23.32 29.20 -22.33
C LYS A 136 23.86 28.61 -23.64
N GLU A 137 23.62 29.26 -24.76
CA GLU A 137 24.10 28.84 -26.08
C GLU A 137 25.63 28.81 -26.11
N GLN A 138 26.28 29.91 -25.68
CA GLN A 138 27.73 29.97 -25.59
C GLN A 138 28.32 28.82 -24.74
N ARG A 139 27.70 28.52 -23.60
CA ARG A 139 28.15 27.40 -22.75
C ARG A 139 27.98 26.05 -23.44
N LEU A 140 26.86 25.83 -24.14
CA LEU A 140 26.63 24.60 -24.89
C LEU A 140 27.66 24.42 -26.00
N ASP A 141 27.97 25.47 -26.75
CA ASP A 141 28.92 25.40 -27.87
C ASP A 141 30.35 25.15 -27.38
N ILE A 142 30.78 25.83 -26.31
CA ILE A 142 32.07 25.56 -25.66
C ILE A 142 32.12 24.11 -25.17
N CYS A 143 31.09 23.62 -24.48
CA CYS A 143 31.05 22.24 -23.99
C CYS A 143 31.09 21.21 -25.13
N ARG A 144 30.39 21.46 -26.25
CA ARG A 144 30.40 20.59 -27.43
C ARG A 144 31.79 20.54 -28.07
N GLU A 145 32.46 21.67 -28.22
CA GLU A 145 33.81 21.75 -28.77
C GLU A 145 34.83 21.04 -27.87
N LEU A 146 34.78 21.28 -26.55
CA LEU A 146 35.63 20.58 -25.58
C LEU A 146 35.41 19.06 -25.62
N LEU A 147 34.15 18.61 -25.76
CA LEU A 147 33.82 17.20 -25.89
C LEU A 147 34.36 16.60 -27.21
N ARG A 148 34.25 17.31 -28.34
CA ARG A 148 34.84 16.87 -29.61
C ARG A 148 36.35 16.73 -29.51
N ARG A 149 37.04 17.74 -28.96
CA ARG A 149 38.50 17.70 -28.75
C ARG A 149 38.92 16.54 -27.86
N SER A 150 38.19 16.31 -26.76
CA SER A 150 38.43 15.19 -25.85
C SER A 150 38.30 13.83 -26.56
N LYS A 151 37.30 13.67 -27.43
CA LYS A 151 37.09 12.44 -28.20
C LYS A 151 38.10 12.26 -29.35
N SER A 152 38.51 13.34 -30.02
CA SER A 152 39.47 13.30 -31.13
C SER A 152 40.92 13.16 -30.66
N SER A 153 41.24 13.63 -29.44
CA SER A 153 42.56 13.50 -28.84
C SER A 153 42.71 12.11 -28.20
N CYS A 154 42.94 11.09 -29.02
CA CYS A 154 43.54 9.86 -28.54
C CYS A 154 44.95 10.21 -28.05
N ARG A 155 45.18 10.15 -26.72
CA ARG A 155 46.29 10.74 -25.94
C ARG A 155 46.03 12.18 -25.51
N VAL A 156 45.81 12.38 -24.20
CA VAL A 156 46.62 13.27 -23.33
C VAL A 156 46.23 13.06 -21.86
N TYR A 157 45.02 12.61 -21.51
CA TYR A 157 44.64 12.45 -20.10
C TYR A 157 44.85 11.04 -19.56
N GLY A 158 46.10 10.66 -19.36
CA GLY A 158 46.50 9.54 -18.49
C GLY A 158 46.53 9.89 -17.00
N ILE A 159 45.65 10.78 -16.51
CA ILE A 159 45.68 11.25 -15.11
C ILE A 159 44.29 11.18 -14.42
N LEU A 160 43.21 10.77 -15.08
CA LEU A 160 41.94 10.56 -14.38
C LEU A 160 41.82 9.08 -13.99
N PRO A 161 41.83 8.73 -12.69
CA PRO A 161 41.56 7.37 -12.25
C PRO A 161 40.16 6.99 -12.72
N THR A 162 40.08 5.86 -13.42
CA THR A 162 38.81 5.23 -13.76
C THR A 162 38.06 4.87 -12.47
N PRO A 163 36.72 5.02 -12.41
CA PRO A 163 35.92 4.81 -11.20
C PRO A 163 35.73 3.32 -10.84
N ALA A 164 36.74 2.49 -11.09
CA ALA A 164 36.75 1.07 -10.76
C ALA A 164 37.43 0.76 -9.42
N GLU A 165 37.94 1.77 -8.71
CA GLU A 165 38.61 1.60 -7.42
C GLU A 165 37.96 2.45 -6.32
N THR A 166 36.72 2.13 -5.98
CA THR A 166 36.19 2.33 -4.62
C THR A 166 35.14 1.24 -4.37
N PHE A 167 35.57 0.17 -3.69
CA PHE A 167 34.69 -0.68 -2.89
C PHE A 167 34.53 -0.06 -1.50
#